data_AF-A0A8B8DCB1-F1
#
_entry.id   AF-A0A8B8DCB1-F1
#
_cell.length_a   1.000
_cell.length_b   1.000
_cell.length_c   1.000
_cell.angle_alpha   90.00
_cell.angle_beta   90.00
_cell.angle_gamma   90.00
#
_symmetry.space_group_name_H-M   'P 1'
#
loop_
_entity.id
_entity.type
_entity.pdbx_description
1 polymer ?
#
loop_
_entity_poly.entity_id
_entity_poly.type
_entity_poly.pdbx_seq_one_letter_code
_entity_poly.pdbx_strand_id
1 'polypeptide(L)'
;MSDKDFAAGDINLNLGELDLTSEDFWLDEVDEHIQKNLEDEVVQDALKKGTDLRTYAKEVERELLDVENASIQDYIKESGNIASLHKQIAACDTILERMEEMLNGFQGDLSSISSEIQTLQEQSVSMNIKLKNRQAVRGELSQYVDEMVIPEHMINHILDTPVTEREFLEQLHELNHKINFVKEQSFRDARACHDVKDILEKLKIKAIHKIREFLMQKIYSFRKPMSNYQVPQNAMLKFRFFNEFLMANERHVAREIRDEYMDTMSKIYYSYFKGYLSRLMKLQFEEVADKDDLMGVEDTAKKSFFSAKPALKNRSTVFTLGSRGEVLTSRLEEPIIVPHAQQKSDTKFNFESLFRSLHYALMDNCCREYLFLVDFYMASGTASQDLFNAIMGKTLQTYLKSMEEHVGECFDSIAIFLSIHIAHKFRNIMHKRGVPALDRYWDTLLGIMWPRFETILHLNIQSVRDVDPQKFGHIDNRPHYITRRYAEFSAAIVGINQSFPDERVHHLLEQLQTEVENFILKMAAEFPLRKEQLIFLINNYDMMLGVLMVRQLQSN
;
A
#
# COMPACT_ATOMS: atom_id res chain seq x y z
N MET A 1 -45.29 40.90 40.96
CA MET A 1 -44.61 40.56 42.24
C MET A 1 -43.22 41.15 42.16
N SER A 2 -42.81 41.86 43.23
CA SER A 2 -41.53 42.52 43.53
C SER A 2 -41.09 43.76 42.72
N ASP A 3 -41.53 44.93 43.18
CA ASP A 3 -40.75 46.00 43.84
C ASP A 3 -39.30 46.36 43.42
N LYS A 4 -39.13 47.70 43.29
CA LYS A 4 -38.00 48.60 43.65
C LYS A 4 -36.78 48.64 42.72
N ASP A 5 -36.08 49.76 42.47
CA ASP A 5 -36.03 51.15 42.97
C ASP A 5 -35.26 51.97 41.91
N PHE A 6 -35.53 53.28 41.74
CA PHE A 6 -34.48 54.27 41.43
C PHE A 6 -34.93 55.69 41.85
N ALA A 7 -33.99 56.42 42.45
CA ALA A 7 -34.18 57.61 43.28
C ALA A 7 -33.89 58.96 42.58
N ALA A 8 -34.25 60.04 43.29
CA ALA A 8 -33.81 61.46 43.25
C ALA A 8 -34.96 62.44 42.90
N GLY A 9 -35.22 63.56 43.57
CA GLY A 9 -34.59 64.26 44.70
C GLY A 9 -35.46 65.49 45.06
N ASP A 10 -35.38 65.97 46.30
CA ASP A 10 -36.19 67.03 46.92
C ASP A 10 -36.07 68.42 46.27
N ILE A 11 -37.19 69.16 46.19
CA ILE A 11 -37.21 70.64 46.17
C ILE A 11 -38.30 71.13 47.12
N ASN A 12 -37.88 71.87 48.14
CA ASN A 12 -38.69 72.43 49.22
C ASN A 12 -38.98 73.91 48.92
N LEU A 13 -40.25 74.33 48.94
CA LEU A 13 -40.68 75.74 48.78
C LEU A 13 -41.41 76.19 50.05
N ASN A 14 -40.80 77.11 50.78
CA ASN A 14 -41.30 77.68 52.03
C ASN A 14 -41.89 79.08 51.77
N LEU A 15 -43.18 79.27 52.05
CA LEU A 15 -43.83 80.58 52.12
C LEU A 15 -44.65 80.63 53.42
N GLY A 16 -44.14 81.42 54.38
CA GLY A 16 -44.72 81.62 55.71
C GLY A 16 -45.98 82.49 55.70
N GLU A 17 -46.74 82.37 56.80
CA GLU A 17 -48.10 82.87 57.02
C GLU A 17 -48.24 84.41 56.94
N LEU A 18 -49.26 84.89 56.22
CA LEU A 18 -49.78 86.26 56.36
C LEU A 18 -50.93 86.25 57.38
N ASP A 19 -50.73 86.95 58.50
CA ASP A 19 -51.78 87.24 59.49
C ASP A 19 -52.58 88.47 59.05
N LEU A 20 -53.87 88.27 58.81
CA LEU A 20 -54.85 89.26 58.39
C LEU A 20 -55.84 89.49 59.54
N THR A 21 -55.41 90.13 60.63
CA THR A 21 -56.36 90.57 61.65
C THR A 21 -55.98 91.91 62.28
N SER A 22 -57.00 92.75 62.46
CA SER A 22 -57.10 93.98 63.27
C SER A 22 -56.89 95.34 62.57
N GLU A 23 -58.00 95.88 62.08
CA GLU A 23 -58.28 97.32 62.08
C GLU A 23 -58.58 97.75 63.53
N ASP A 24 -57.85 98.73 64.08
CA ASP A 24 -58.35 99.63 65.13
C ASP A 24 -57.52 100.91 65.17
N PHE A 25 -58.15 102.03 64.79
CA PHE A 25 -57.57 103.38 64.80
C PHE A 25 -57.64 103.99 66.21
N TRP A 26 -56.50 104.40 66.77
CA TRP A 26 -56.41 105.21 67.99
C TRP A 26 -55.80 106.58 67.69
N LEU A 27 -56.55 107.62 68.08
CA LEU A 27 -56.40 109.04 67.72
C LEU A 27 -55.25 109.80 68.44
N ASP A 28 -54.32 109.08 69.08
CA ASP A 28 -53.27 109.70 69.90
C ASP A 28 -51.99 110.06 69.11
N GLU A 29 -51.86 109.65 67.83
CA GLU A 29 -50.70 109.99 66.98
C GLU A 29 -50.80 111.36 66.29
N VAL A 30 -51.94 112.06 66.39
CA VAL A 30 -52.17 113.32 65.66
C VAL A 30 -51.19 114.42 66.08
N ASP A 31 -50.87 114.50 67.38
CA ASP A 31 -49.97 115.55 67.91
C ASP A 31 -48.51 115.31 67.51
N GLU A 32 -48.05 114.05 67.45
CA GLU A 32 -46.71 113.72 66.93
C GLU A 32 -46.58 114.01 65.43
N HIS A 33 -47.63 113.77 64.64
CA HIS A 33 -47.65 114.08 63.21
C HIS A 33 -47.62 115.58 62.91
N ILE A 34 -48.26 116.41 63.75
CA ILE A 34 -48.18 117.87 63.62
C ILE A 34 -46.75 118.35 63.86
N GLN A 35 -46.06 117.78 64.86
CA GLN A 35 -44.70 118.18 65.22
C GLN A 35 -43.68 117.76 64.15
N LYS A 36 -43.82 116.56 63.57
CA LYS A 36 -43.01 116.12 62.40
C LYS A 36 -43.23 116.99 61.16
N ASN A 37 -44.48 117.39 60.89
CA ASN A 37 -44.79 118.23 59.72
C ASN A 37 -44.24 119.67 59.83
N LEU A 38 -43.93 120.15 61.04
CA LEU A 38 -43.29 121.46 61.27
C LEU A 38 -41.76 121.44 61.06
N GLU A 39 -41.15 120.25 61.01
CA GLU A 39 -39.71 120.07 60.75
C GLU A 39 -39.39 119.90 59.25
N ASP A 40 -40.39 119.66 58.40
CA ASP A 40 -40.20 119.46 56.95
C ASP A 40 -39.76 120.77 56.26
N GLU A 41 -38.58 120.75 55.61
CA GLU A 41 -37.99 121.92 54.94
C GLU A 41 -38.93 122.53 53.89
N VAL A 42 -39.78 121.70 53.27
CA VAL A 42 -40.77 122.12 52.27
C VAL A 42 -41.91 122.91 52.91
N VAL A 43 -42.33 122.53 54.13
CA VAL A 43 -43.38 123.23 54.89
C VAL A 43 -42.83 124.53 55.50
N GLN A 44 -41.55 124.57 55.87
CA GLN A 44 -40.88 125.79 56.33
C GLN A 44 -40.71 126.85 55.24
N ASP A 45 -40.38 126.46 54.00
CA ASP A 45 -40.27 127.40 52.89
C ASP A 45 -41.65 127.95 52.46
N ALA A 46 -42.70 127.13 52.57
CA ALA A 46 -44.09 127.53 52.35
C ALA A 46 -44.59 128.55 53.38
N LEU A 47 -44.26 128.39 54.67
CA LEU A 47 -44.67 129.33 55.74
C LEU A 47 -43.88 130.66 55.72
N LYS A 48 -42.60 130.66 55.33
CA LYS A 48 -41.79 131.90 55.20
C LYS A 48 -42.22 132.80 54.04
N LYS A 49 -42.81 132.24 52.97
CA LYS A 49 -43.34 133.00 51.82
C LYS A 49 -44.74 133.57 52.03
N GLY A 50 -45.40 133.30 53.16
CA GLY A 50 -46.67 133.92 53.53
C GLY A 50 -47.86 133.53 52.63
N THR A 51 -47.78 132.36 51.98
CA THR A 51 -48.80 131.83 51.05
C THR A 51 -49.44 130.56 51.60
N ASP A 52 -50.74 130.40 51.34
CA ASP A 52 -51.58 129.28 51.81
C ASP A 52 -51.04 127.91 51.32
N LEU A 53 -50.87 126.95 52.23
CA LEU A 53 -50.33 125.61 51.96
C LEU A 53 -51.14 124.83 50.90
N ARG A 54 -52.44 125.12 50.77
CA ARG A 54 -53.31 124.53 49.74
C ARG A 54 -52.98 124.98 48.32
N THR A 55 -52.45 126.20 48.16
CA THR A 55 -52.00 126.69 46.85
C THR A 55 -50.65 126.09 46.45
N TYR A 56 -49.76 125.85 47.40
CA TYR A 56 -48.44 125.25 47.13
C TYR A 56 -48.53 123.77 46.77
N ALA A 57 -49.39 122.99 47.45
CA ALA A 57 -49.63 121.58 47.10
C ALA A 57 -50.12 121.43 45.65
N LYS A 58 -51.00 122.32 45.18
CA LYS A 58 -51.47 122.34 43.79
C LYS A 58 -50.36 122.68 42.79
N GLU A 59 -49.36 123.44 43.21
CA GLU A 59 -48.26 123.84 42.34
C GLU A 59 -47.23 122.71 42.21
N VAL A 60 -46.94 121.98 43.28
CA VAL A 60 -46.10 120.77 43.25
C VAL A 60 -46.78 119.64 42.48
N GLU A 61 -48.09 119.44 42.67
CA GLU A 61 -48.87 118.44 41.92
C GLU A 61 -48.84 118.72 40.41
N ARG A 62 -48.80 120.01 40.03
CA ARG A 62 -48.61 120.43 38.63
C ARG A 62 -47.20 120.13 38.12
N GLU A 63 -46.16 120.43 38.89
CA GLU A 63 -44.77 120.14 38.49
C GLU A 63 -44.49 118.63 38.37
N LEU A 64 -45.07 117.81 39.24
CA LEU A 64 -44.97 116.36 39.18
C LEU A 64 -45.66 115.80 37.92
N LEU A 65 -46.86 116.30 37.62
CA LEU A 65 -47.56 116.02 36.36
C LEU A 65 -46.72 116.42 35.15
N ASP A 66 -46.02 117.55 35.18
CA ASP A 66 -45.19 118.00 34.07
C ASP A 66 -43.95 117.10 33.84
N VAL A 67 -43.29 116.64 34.91
CA VAL A 67 -42.14 115.73 34.82
C VAL A 67 -42.56 114.31 34.40
N GLU A 68 -43.67 113.83 34.93
CA GLU A 68 -44.23 112.53 34.56
C GLU A 68 -44.63 112.52 33.08
N ASN A 69 -45.28 113.60 32.62
CA ASN A 69 -45.56 113.80 31.20
C ASN A 69 -44.28 113.89 30.35
N ALA A 70 -43.22 114.53 30.83
CA ALA A 70 -41.94 114.60 30.12
C ALA A 70 -41.25 113.23 29.99
N SER A 71 -41.25 112.42 31.05
CA SER A 71 -40.68 111.07 31.01
C SER A 71 -41.50 110.12 30.15
N ILE A 72 -42.83 110.21 30.24
CA ILE A 72 -43.74 109.47 29.35
C ILE A 72 -43.51 109.89 27.89
N GLN A 73 -43.29 111.18 27.62
CA GLN A 73 -42.95 111.68 26.28
C GLN A 73 -41.62 111.11 25.75
N ASP A 74 -40.59 110.99 26.58
CA ASP A 74 -39.31 110.40 26.19
C ASP A 74 -39.41 108.88 25.96
N TYR A 75 -40.13 108.15 26.81
CA TYR A 75 -40.45 106.74 26.58
C TYR A 75 -41.31 106.52 25.35
N ILE A 76 -42.28 107.40 25.07
CA ILE A 76 -43.08 107.37 23.85
C ILE A 76 -42.21 107.65 22.63
N LYS A 77 -41.29 108.61 22.69
CA LYS A 77 -40.34 108.91 21.61
C LYS A 77 -39.45 107.72 21.28
N GLU A 78 -38.85 107.08 22.28
CA GLU A 78 -37.96 105.93 22.08
C GLU A 78 -38.71 104.59 21.99
N SER A 79 -40.03 104.57 22.24
CA SER A 79 -40.86 103.34 22.16
C SER A 79 -40.78 102.71 20.77
N GLY A 80 -40.68 103.52 19.72
CA GLY A 80 -40.56 103.04 18.34
C GLY A 80 -39.26 102.28 18.09
N ASN A 81 -38.15 102.79 18.64
CA ASN A 81 -36.83 102.16 18.49
C ASN A 81 -36.73 100.89 19.35
N ILE A 82 -37.23 100.91 20.58
CA ILE A 82 -37.26 99.73 21.47
C ILE A 82 -38.17 98.63 20.89
N ALA A 83 -39.36 99.00 20.38
CA ALA A 83 -40.26 98.07 19.70
C ALA A 83 -39.65 97.50 18.40
N SER A 84 -38.88 98.32 17.67
CA SER A 84 -38.15 97.86 16.48
C SER A 84 -37.05 96.87 16.83
N LEU A 85 -36.24 97.14 17.85
CA LEU A 85 -35.18 96.23 18.30
C LEU A 85 -35.77 94.92 18.84
N HIS A 86 -36.84 94.99 19.63
CA HIS A 86 -37.55 93.80 20.10
C HIS A 86 -38.15 93.01 18.94
N LYS A 87 -38.67 93.66 17.90
CA LYS A 87 -39.12 92.97 16.67
C LYS A 87 -37.96 92.30 15.93
N GLN A 88 -36.78 92.92 15.89
CA GLN A 88 -35.59 92.34 15.25
C GLN A 88 -35.04 91.15 16.05
N ILE A 89 -34.96 91.26 17.39
CA ILE A 89 -34.55 90.16 18.27
C ILE A 89 -35.54 89.00 18.16
N ALA A 90 -36.85 89.27 18.26
CA ALA A 90 -37.87 88.25 18.08
C ALA A 90 -37.80 87.60 16.69
N ALA A 91 -37.48 88.36 15.64
CA ALA A 91 -37.27 87.82 14.29
C ALA A 91 -36.01 86.93 14.22
N CYS A 92 -34.91 87.31 14.87
CA CYS A 92 -33.71 86.48 14.98
C CYS A 92 -33.99 85.19 15.77
N ASP A 93 -34.71 85.27 16.88
CA ASP A 93 -35.13 84.10 17.67
C ASP A 93 -36.01 83.17 16.84
N THR A 94 -36.96 83.72 16.06
CA THR A 94 -37.80 82.92 15.15
C THR A 94 -36.96 82.24 14.06
N ILE A 95 -35.90 82.88 13.57
CA ILE A 95 -35.00 82.28 12.57
C ILE A 95 -34.13 81.19 13.21
N LEU A 96 -33.62 81.41 14.42
CA LEU A 96 -32.85 80.43 15.17
C LEU A 96 -33.69 79.22 15.55
N GLU A 97 -34.93 79.43 16.00
CA GLU A 97 -35.91 78.37 16.28
C GLU A 97 -36.19 77.54 15.02
N ARG A 98 -36.37 78.18 13.86
CA ARG A 98 -36.49 77.46 12.57
C ARG A 98 -35.24 76.67 12.19
N MET A 99 -34.04 77.20 12.43
CA MET A 99 -32.80 76.48 12.16
C MET A 99 -32.62 75.31 13.12
N GLU A 100 -33.00 75.47 14.38
CA GLU A 100 -32.98 74.42 15.39
C GLU A 100 -33.97 73.30 15.06
N GLU A 101 -35.22 73.64 14.71
CA GLU A 101 -36.20 72.66 14.24
C GLU A 101 -35.70 71.90 13.01
N MET A 102 -35.10 72.61 12.04
CA MET A 102 -34.54 71.99 10.83
C MET A 102 -33.37 71.05 11.17
N LEU A 103 -32.45 71.46 12.05
CA LEU A 103 -31.31 70.65 12.46
C LEU A 103 -31.72 69.44 13.31
N ASN A 104 -32.69 69.60 14.21
CA ASN A 104 -33.28 68.50 14.97
C ASN A 104 -34.01 67.52 14.04
N GLY A 105 -34.69 68.02 13.00
CA GLY A 105 -35.25 67.19 11.94
C GLY A 105 -34.18 66.40 11.20
N PHE A 106 -33.12 67.06 10.73
CA PHE A 106 -31.98 66.39 10.07
C PHE A 106 -31.27 65.38 10.97
N GLN A 107 -31.11 65.68 12.26
CA GLN A 107 -30.54 64.76 13.24
C GLN A 107 -31.44 63.54 13.45
N GLY A 108 -32.75 63.75 13.56
CA GLY A 108 -33.74 62.67 13.64
C GLY A 108 -33.71 61.77 12.41
N ASP A 109 -33.67 62.37 11.22
CA ASP A 109 -33.60 61.65 9.95
C ASP A 109 -32.29 60.86 9.83
N LEU A 110 -31.14 61.46 10.15
CA LEU A 110 -29.84 60.76 10.16
C LEU A 110 -29.81 59.61 11.17
N SER A 111 -30.38 59.81 12.36
CA SER A 111 -30.46 58.77 13.39
C SER A 111 -31.39 57.63 12.96
N SER A 112 -32.52 57.95 12.33
CA SER A 112 -33.46 56.98 11.77
C SER A 112 -32.79 56.18 10.65
N ILE A 113 -32.21 56.85 9.65
CA ILE A 113 -31.50 56.23 8.53
C ILE A 113 -30.32 55.38 9.02
N SER A 114 -29.55 55.86 9.98
CA SER A 114 -28.43 55.10 10.53
C SER A 114 -28.91 53.85 11.27
N SER A 115 -30.05 53.92 11.96
CA SER A 115 -30.68 52.74 12.58
C SER A 115 -31.23 51.76 11.54
N GLU A 116 -31.82 52.25 10.44
CA GLU A 116 -32.27 51.42 9.33
C GLU A 116 -31.11 50.75 8.61
N ILE A 117 -30.01 51.47 8.37
CA ILE A 117 -28.77 50.91 7.79
C ILE A 117 -28.19 49.85 8.72
N GLN A 118 -28.14 50.11 10.03
CA GLN A 118 -27.63 49.14 10.99
C GLN A 118 -28.50 47.88 11.05
N THR A 119 -29.83 48.03 11.09
CA THR A 119 -30.75 46.88 11.06
C THR A 119 -30.66 46.10 9.76
N LEU A 120 -30.55 46.77 8.61
CA LEU A 120 -30.31 46.13 7.30
C LEU A 120 -28.96 45.40 7.28
N GLN A 121 -27.92 45.98 7.87
CA GLN A 121 -26.59 45.38 7.95
C GLN A 121 -26.60 44.13 8.83
N GLU A 122 -27.24 44.19 10.00
CA GLU A 122 -27.44 43.04 10.89
C GLU A 122 -28.25 41.93 10.22
N GLN A 123 -29.32 42.29 9.51
CA GLN A 123 -30.13 41.34 8.74
C GLN A 123 -29.34 40.70 7.60
N SER A 124 -28.53 41.47 6.88
CA SER A 124 -27.66 40.99 5.80
C SER A 124 -26.62 39.99 6.32
N VAL A 125 -25.97 40.31 7.45
CA VAL A 125 -25.01 39.40 8.11
C VAL A 125 -25.71 38.13 8.59
N SER A 126 -26.88 38.25 9.23
CA SER A 126 -27.67 37.10 9.69
C SER A 126 -28.10 36.20 8.52
N MET A 127 -28.55 36.78 7.40
CA MET A 127 -28.89 36.03 6.20
C MET A 127 -27.67 35.34 5.60
N ASN A 128 -26.51 36.00 5.56
CA ASN A 128 -25.28 35.42 5.04
C ASN A 128 -24.84 34.20 5.88
N ILE A 129 -24.91 34.30 7.20
CA ILE A 129 -24.60 33.19 8.11
C ILE A 129 -25.58 32.02 7.87
N LYS A 130 -26.88 32.30 7.76
CA LYS A 130 -27.89 31.26 7.44
C LYS A 130 -27.62 30.61 6.09
N LEU A 131 -27.23 31.38 5.08
CA LEU A 131 -26.91 30.87 3.76
C LEU A 131 -25.67 29.96 3.79
N LYS A 132 -24.59 30.39 4.45
CA LYS A 132 -23.37 29.58 4.63
C LYS A 132 -23.67 28.26 5.36
N ASN A 133 -24.43 28.31 6.45
CA ASN A 133 -24.80 27.11 7.20
C ASN A 133 -25.65 26.16 6.34
N ARG A 134 -26.61 26.68 5.57
CA ARG A 134 -27.43 25.86 4.65
C ARG A 134 -26.60 25.27 3.52
N GLN A 135 -25.62 26.00 2.98
CA GLN A 135 -24.73 25.49 1.94
C GLN A 135 -23.83 24.37 2.46
N ALA A 136 -23.27 24.52 3.66
CA ALA A 136 -22.46 23.48 4.29
C ALA A 136 -23.28 22.20 4.53
N VAL A 137 -24.47 22.33 5.12
CA VAL A 137 -25.38 21.18 5.35
C VAL A 137 -25.85 20.56 4.03
N ARG A 138 -26.14 21.37 3.00
CA ARG A 138 -26.52 20.86 1.67
C ARG A 138 -25.41 20.02 1.06
N GLY A 139 -24.14 20.40 1.23
CA GLY A 139 -23.00 19.63 0.72
C GLY A 139 -22.96 18.22 1.31
N GLU A 140 -22.98 18.14 2.64
CA GLU A 140 -22.98 16.87 3.38
C GLU A 140 -24.21 16.00 3.06
N LEU A 141 -25.40 16.60 3.00
CA LEU A 141 -26.63 15.88 2.66
C LEU A 141 -26.62 15.40 1.20
N SER A 142 -26.12 16.20 0.26
CA SER A 142 -26.02 15.80 -1.15
C SER A 142 -25.11 14.58 -1.28
N GLN A 143 -23.92 14.63 -0.68
CA GLN A 143 -22.99 13.51 -0.69
C GLN A 143 -23.62 12.25 -0.07
N TYR A 144 -24.31 12.39 1.06
CA TYR A 144 -24.99 11.25 1.68
C TYR A 144 -26.08 10.63 0.79
N VAL A 145 -26.87 11.47 0.09
CA VAL A 145 -27.91 11.00 -0.83
C VAL A 145 -27.28 10.34 -2.05
N ASP A 146 -26.25 10.93 -2.64
CA ASP A 146 -25.56 10.39 -3.82
C ASP A 146 -24.93 9.02 -3.53
N GLU A 147 -24.39 8.82 -2.32
CA GLU A 147 -23.85 7.53 -1.88
C GLU A 147 -24.95 6.49 -1.60
N MET A 148 -26.09 6.91 -1.04
CA MET A 148 -27.21 6.01 -0.70
C MET A 148 -28.05 5.60 -1.92
N VAL A 149 -28.21 6.48 -2.91
CA VAL A 149 -29.04 6.22 -4.09
C VAL A 149 -28.37 5.18 -4.97
N ILE A 150 -29.15 4.20 -5.44
CA ILE A 150 -28.73 3.26 -6.48
C ILE A 150 -29.32 3.73 -7.80
N PRO A 151 -28.50 4.16 -8.77
CA PRO A 151 -29.01 4.56 -10.07
C PRO A 151 -29.55 3.38 -10.89
N GLU A 152 -30.59 3.60 -11.70
CA GLU A 152 -31.16 2.56 -12.57
C GLU A 152 -30.17 2.03 -13.61
N HIS A 153 -29.25 2.88 -14.10
CA HIS A 153 -28.21 2.43 -15.03
C HIS A 153 -27.27 1.40 -14.40
N MET A 154 -26.91 1.55 -13.12
CA MET A 154 -26.11 0.55 -12.39
C MET A 154 -26.84 -0.79 -12.33
N ILE A 155 -28.15 -0.76 -12.05
CA ILE A 155 -28.99 -1.97 -12.01
C ILE A 155 -28.97 -2.68 -13.37
N ASN A 156 -29.21 -1.93 -14.45
CA ASN A 156 -29.25 -2.48 -15.81
C ASN A 156 -27.89 -3.04 -16.23
N HIS A 157 -26.79 -2.33 -15.96
CA HIS A 157 -25.44 -2.81 -16.28
C HIS A 157 -25.08 -4.09 -15.51
N ILE A 158 -25.41 -4.17 -14.22
CA ILE A 158 -25.13 -5.37 -13.43
C ILE A 158 -25.98 -6.56 -13.91
N LEU A 159 -27.22 -6.32 -14.35
CA LEU A 159 -28.11 -7.35 -14.87
C LEU A 159 -27.70 -7.83 -16.26
N ASP A 160 -27.54 -6.92 -17.21
CA ASP A 160 -27.53 -7.22 -18.65
C ASP A 160 -26.14 -7.22 -19.28
N THR A 161 -25.22 -6.37 -18.80
CA THR A 161 -23.88 -6.24 -19.39
C THR A 161 -23.03 -7.49 -19.08
N PRO A 162 -22.30 -8.05 -20.07
CA PRO A 162 -21.45 -9.20 -19.83
C PRO A 162 -20.25 -8.85 -18.92
N VAL A 163 -19.82 -9.82 -18.12
CA VAL A 163 -18.76 -9.65 -17.10
C VAL A 163 -17.39 -9.29 -17.70
N THR A 164 -17.20 -9.52 -19.01
CA THR A 164 -15.95 -9.21 -19.72
C THR A 164 -15.79 -7.74 -20.08
N GLU A 165 -16.87 -6.96 -20.06
CA GLU A 165 -16.85 -5.56 -20.44
C GLU A 165 -16.37 -4.66 -19.30
N ARG A 166 -15.72 -3.55 -19.66
CA ARG A 166 -15.17 -2.59 -18.71
C ARG A 166 -16.26 -1.92 -17.88
N GLU A 167 -17.41 -1.64 -18.50
CA GLU A 167 -18.56 -1.01 -17.84
C GLU A 167 -19.06 -1.83 -16.65
N PHE A 168 -19.12 -3.16 -16.78
CA PHE A 168 -19.50 -4.03 -15.67
C PHE A 168 -18.52 -3.92 -14.49
N LEU A 169 -17.22 -3.84 -14.76
CA LEU A 169 -16.20 -3.73 -13.72
C LEU A 169 -16.24 -2.38 -13.00
N GLU A 170 -16.45 -1.28 -13.73
CA GLU A 170 -16.62 0.06 -13.15
C GLU A 170 -17.86 0.12 -12.24
N GLN A 171 -18.99 -0.40 -12.73
CA GLN A 171 -20.24 -0.47 -11.95
C GLN A 171 -20.12 -1.43 -10.75
N LEU A 172 -19.30 -2.49 -10.84
CA LEU A 172 -19.03 -3.38 -9.72
C LEU A 172 -18.21 -2.70 -8.61
N HIS A 173 -17.24 -1.85 -8.97
CA HIS A 173 -16.51 -1.03 -8.00
C HIS A 173 -17.45 -0.07 -7.26
N GLU A 174 -18.33 0.60 -8.00
CA GLU A 174 -19.31 1.51 -7.41
C GLU A 174 -20.32 0.77 -6.52
N LEU A 175 -20.81 -0.40 -6.94
CA LEU A 175 -21.66 -1.25 -6.11
C LEU A 175 -20.93 -1.65 -4.82
N ASN A 176 -19.65 -2.04 -4.89
CA ASN A 176 -18.88 -2.42 -3.70
C ASN A 176 -18.70 -1.24 -2.73
N HIS A 177 -18.48 -0.03 -3.25
CA HIS A 177 -18.44 1.20 -2.44
C HIS A 177 -19.76 1.42 -1.72
N LYS A 178 -20.89 1.39 -2.45
CA LYS A 178 -22.23 1.58 -1.90
C LYS A 178 -22.60 0.51 -0.87
N ILE A 179 -22.23 -0.76 -1.10
CA ILE A 179 -22.43 -1.85 -0.13
C ILE A 179 -21.67 -1.56 1.18
N ASN A 180 -20.41 -1.12 1.11
CA ASN A 180 -19.62 -0.81 2.29
C ASN A 180 -20.15 0.42 3.03
N PHE A 181 -20.54 1.46 2.29
CA PHE A 181 -21.16 2.65 2.87
C PHE A 181 -22.46 2.32 3.61
N VAL A 182 -23.36 1.54 3.01
CA VAL A 182 -24.61 1.13 3.68
C VAL A 182 -24.34 0.24 4.88
N LYS A 183 -23.33 -0.65 4.83
CA LYS A 183 -22.90 -1.43 6.01
C LYS A 183 -22.42 -0.51 7.14
N GLU A 184 -21.62 0.50 6.85
CA GLU A 184 -21.14 1.47 7.85
C GLU A 184 -22.27 2.31 8.44
N GLN A 185 -23.19 2.81 7.61
CA GLN A 185 -24.33 3.62 8.07
C GLN A 185 -25.41 2.79 8.77
N SER A 186 -25.49 1.48 8.51
CA SER A 186 -26.44 0.60 9.21
C SER A 186 -26.22 0.55 10.72
N PHE A 187 -25.00 0.84 11.20
CA PHE A 187 -24.71 0.96 12.64
C PHE A 187 -25.32 2.21 13.29
N ARG A 188 -25.81 3.16 12.48
CA ARG A 188 -26.43 4.42 12.93
C ARG A 188 -27.96 4.41 12.84
N ASP A 189 -28.57 3.25 12.58
CA ASP A 189 -30.03 3.04 12.49
C ASP A 189 -30.77 4.03 11.56
N ALA A 190 -30.15 4.41 10.44
CA ALA A 190 -30.79 5.27 9.45
C ALA A 190 -31.90 4.52 8.70
N ARG A 191 -33.14 5.03 8.76
CA ARG A 191 -34.30 4.41 8.07
C ARG A 191 -34.09 4.22 6.56
N ALA A 192 -33.42 5.17 5.89
CA ALA A 192 -33.11 5.09 4.46
C ALA A 192 -32.24 3.87 4.09
N CYS A 193 -31.44 3.34 5.02
CA CYS A 193 -30.68 2.11 4.77
C CYS A 193 -31.61 0.90 4.57
N HIS A 194 -32.76 0.85 5.26
CA HIS A 194 -33.71 -0.25 5.11
C HIS A 194 -34.35 -0.30 3.73
N ASP A 195 -34.65 0.87 3.15
CA ASP A 195 -35.29 0.98 1.82
C ASP A 195 -34.37 0.47 0.70
N VAL A 196 -33.06 0.71 0.84
CA VAL A 196 -32.05 0.39 -0.19
C VAL A 196 -31.45 -1.01 0.01
N LYS A 197 -31.47 -1.54 1.24
CA LYS A 197 -30.85 -2.82 1.62
C LYS A 197 -31.28 -3.98 0.73
N ASP A 198 -32.58 -4.16 0.51
CA ASP A 198 -33.10 -5.28 -0.27
C ASP A 198 -32.66 -5.24 -1.74
N ILE A 199 -32.55 -4.03 -2.30
CA ILE A 199 -32.08 -3.84 -3.69
C ILE A 199 -30.57 -4.15 -3.77
N LEU A 200 -29.76 -3.63 -2.83
CA LEU A 200 -28.33 -3.94 -2.78
C LEU A 200 -28.07 -5.42 -2.61
N GLU A 201 -28.80 -6.10 -1.74
CA GLU A 201 -28.65 -7.54 -1.52
C GLU A 201 -28.98 -8.34 -2.78
N LYS A 202 -30.05 -7.98 -3.51
CA LYS A 202 -30.39 -8.60 -4.79
C LYS A 202 -29.32 -8.36 -5.86
N LEU A 203 -28.82 -7.12 -5.98
CA LEU A 203 -27.75 -6.78 -6.92
C LEU A 203 -26.45 -7.52 -6.59
N LYS A 204 -26.09 -7.58 -5.31
CA LYS A 204 -24.94 -8.32 -4.80
C LYS A 204 -25.03 -9.80 -5.18
N ILE A 205 -26.16 -10.46 -4.90
CA ILE A 205 -26.38 -11.87 -5.26
C ILE A 205 -26.25 -12.08 -6.78
N LYS A 206 -26.84 -11.19 -7.59
CA LYS A 206 -26.74 -11.28 -9.05
C LYS A 206 -25.32 -11.11 -9.56
N ALA A 207 -24.58 -10.11 -9.05
CA ALA A 207 -23.19 -9.86 -9.40
C ALA A 207 -22.31 -11.06 -9.04
N ILE A 208 -22.46 -11.61 -7.83
CA ILE A 208 -21.75 -12.80 -7.37
C ILE A 208 -22.03 -13.99 -8.29
N HIS A 209 -23.29 -14.21 -8.66
CA HIS A 209 -23.65 -15.31 -9.56
C HIS A 209 -22.96 -15.20 -10.93
N LYS A 210 -22.99 -14.00 -11.55
CA LYS A 210 -22.36 -13.75 -12.85
C LYS A 210 -20.83 -13.92 -12.78
N ILE A 211 -20.20 -13.37 -11.74
CA ILE A 211 -18.76 -13.51 -11.51
C ILE A 211 -18.38 -14.98 -11.32
N ARG A 212 -19.13 -15.71 -10.48
CA ARG A 212 -18.91 -17.14 -10.25
C ARG A 212 -19.00 -17.93 -11.55
N GLU A 213 -20.05 -17.73 -12.33
CA GLU A 213 -20.23 -18.42 -13.61
C GLU A 213 -19.06 -18.14 -14.56
N PHE A 214 -18.66 -16.88 -14.69
CA PHE A 214 -17.52 -16.49 -15.53
C PHE A 214 -16.21 -17.14 -15.09
N LEU A 215 -15.87 -17.06 -13.79
CA LEU A 215 -14.64 -17.64 -13.26
C LEU A 215 -14.62 -19.17 -13.39
N MET A 216 -15.73 -19.84 -13.08
CA MET A 216 -15.86 -21.29 -13.24
C MET A 216 -15.70 -21.71 -14.72
N GLN A 217 -16.34 -21.00 -15.65
CA GLN A 217 -16.17 -21.26 -17.09
C GLN A 217 -14.71 -21.09 -17.53
N LYS A 218 -14.00 -20.08 -17.03
CA LYS A 218 -12.57 -19.90 -17.29
C LYS A 218 -11.75 -21.06 -16.71
N ILE A 219 -12.01 -21.49 -15.48
CA ILE A 219 -11.34 -22.65 -14.87
C ILE A 219 -11.57 -23.92 -15.69
N TYR A 220 -12.80 -24.19 -16.13
CA TYR A 220 -13.09 -25.35 -16.95
C TYR A 220 -12.44 -25.30 -18.34
N SER A 221 -12.16 -24.11 -18.87
CA SER A 221 -11.44 -23.98 -20.13
C SER A 221 -10.01 -24.53 -20.08
N PHE A 222 -9.36 -24.55 -18.90
CA PHE A 222 -8.02 -25.13 -18.72
C PHE A 222 -8.01 -26.66 -18.90
N ARG A 223 -9.16 -27.33 -18.73
CA ARG A 223 -9.26 -28.78 -18.95
C ARG A 223 -9.07 -29.16 -20.42
N LYS A 224 -9.22 -28.21 -21.35
CA LYS A 224 -8.91 -28.46 -22.76
C LYS A 224 -7.40 -28.63 -22.92
N PRO A 225 -6.92 -29.67 -23.62
CA PRO A 225 -5.49 -29.85 -23.85
C PRO A 225 -4.94 -28.65 -24.62
N MET A 226 -4.16 -27.81 -23.96
CA MET A 226 -3.54 -26.63 -24.54
C MET A 226 -2.06 -26.68 -24.22
N SER A 227 -1.22 -26.31 -25.19
CA SER A 227 0.24 -26.34 -25.02
C SER A 227 0.77 -25.20 -24.14
N ASN A 228 -0.06 -24.19 -23.85
CA ASN A 228 0.36 -23.03 -23.04
C ASN A 228 -0.74 -22.55 -22.08
N TYR A 229 -0.65 -22.96 -20.82
CA TYR A 229 -1.58 -22.56 -19.74
C TYR A 229 -1.36 -21.11 -19.24
N GLN A 230 -0.29 -20.44 -19.67
CA GLN A 230 0.05 -19.07 -19.28
C GLN A 230 -0.94 -18.04 -19.85
N VAL A 231 -1.36 -18.21 -21.10
CA VAL A 231 -2.21 -17.21 -21.78
C VAL A 231 -3.58 -17.09 -21.06
N PRO A 232 -4.26 -18.19 -20.72
CA PRO A 232 -5.49 -18.09 -19.94
C PRO A 232 -5.28 -17.58 -18.50
N GLN A 233 -4.17 -17.91 -17.83
CA GLN A 233 -3.84 -17.35 -16.50
C GLN A 233 -3.68 -15.82 -16.54
N ASN A 234 -2.91 -15.30 -17.51
CA ASN A 234 -2.74 -13.86 -17.69
C ASN A 234 -4.06 -13.16 -18.02
N ALA A 235 -4.97 -13.82 -18.73
CA ALA A 235 -6.31 -13.29 -18.97
C ALA A 235 -7.15 -13.22 -17.68
N MET A 236 -7.00 -14.19 -16.77
CA MET A 236 -7.67 -14.17 -15.45
C MET A 236 -7.12 -13.07 -14.54
N LEU A 237 -5.82 -12.76 -14.60
CA LEU A 237 -5.22 -11.69 -13.79
C LEU A 237 -5.87 -10.31 -14.03
N LYS A 238 -6.35 -10.05 -15.25
CA LYS A 238 -7.10 -8.82 -15.57
C LYS A 238 -8.38 -8.66 -14.74
N PHE A 239 -8.91 -9.77 -14.23
CA PHE A 239 -10.15 -9.84 -13.46
C PHE A 239 -9.89 -10.11 -11.97
N ARG A 240 -8.70 -9.75 -11.45
CA ARG A 240 -8.33 -9.89 -10.03
C ARG A 240 -9.38 -9.29 -9.08
N PHE A 241 -9.95 -8.13 -9.44
CA PHE A 241 -10.95 -7.46 -8.60
C PHE A 241 -12.18 -8.34 -8.32
N PHE A 242 -12.52 -9.29 -9.19
CA PHE A 242 -13.62 -10.22 -8.93
C PHE A 242 -13.36 -11.10 -7.72
N ASN A 243 -12.13 -11.58 -7.55
CA ASN A 243 -11.78 -12.38 -6.39
C ASN A 243 -11.79 -11.53 -5.10
N GLU A 244 -11.32 -10.28 -5.17
CA GLU A 244 -11.40 -9.32 -4.06
C GLU A 244 -12.85 -9.04 -3.65
N PHE A 245 -13.72 -8.77 -4.62
CA PHE A 245 -15.14 -8.54 -4.42
C PHE A 245 -15.84 -9.75 -3.77
N LEU A 246 -15.53 -10.96 -4.23
CA LEU A 246 -16.07 -12.19 -3.64
C LEU A 246 -15.55 -12.41 -2.21
N MET A 247 -14.27 -12.16 -1.95
CA MET A 247 -13.70 -12.31 -0.60
C MET A 247 -14.30 -11.32 0.42
N ALA A 248 -14.65 -10.11 -0.04
CA ALA A 248 -15.29 -9.08 0.79
C ALA A 248 -16.78 -9.37 1.07
N ASN A 249 -17.49 -9.96 0.11
CA ASN A 249 -18.95 -10.11 0.18
C ASN A 249 -19.43 -11.54 0.47
N GLU A 250 -18.85 -12.57 -0.16
CA GLU A 250 -19.24 -13.98 -0.01
C GLU A 250 -18.03 -14.93 -0.06
N ARG A 251 -17.41 -15.14 1.11
CA ARG A 251 -16.18 -15.97 1.25
C ARG A 251 -16.37 -17.43 0.82
N HIS A 252 -17.59 -17.96 0.93
CA HIS A 252 -17.87 -19.35 0.54
C HIS A 252 -17.71 -19.54 -0.97
N VAL A 253 -18.22 -18.60 -1.78
CA VAL A 253 -18.12 -18.65 -3.25
C VAL A 253 -16.67 -18.46 -3.69
N ALA A 254 -15.93 -17.53 -3.06
CA ALA A 254 -14.50 -17.36 -3.33
C ALA A 254 -13.71 -18.65 -3.07
N ARG A 255 -13.99 -19.32 -1.96
CA ARG A 255 -13.37 -20.61 -1.62
C ARG A 255 -13.70 -21.70 -2.64
N GLU A 256 -14.96 -21.81 -3.04
CA GLU A 256 -15.41 -22.78 -4.06
C GLU A 256 -14.63 -22.63 -5.37
N ILE A 257 -14.53 -21.40 -5.89
CA ILE A 257 -13.82 -21.10 -7.14
C ILE A 257 -12.33 -21.41 -7.00
N ARG A 258 -11.74 -21.05 -5.86
CA ARG A 258 -10.33 -21.34 -5.56
C ARG A 258 -10.06 -22.83 -5.51
N ASP A 259 -10.86 -23.59 -4.79
CA ASP A 259 -10.65 -25.03 -4.59
C ASP A 259 -10.85 -25.78 -5.94
N GLU A 260 -11.81 -25.37 -6.78
CA GLU A 260 -12.00 -25.92 -8.13
C GLU A 260 -10.81 -25.60 -9.07
N TYR A 261 -10.23 -24.41 -8.97
CA TYR A 261 -9.00 -24.06 -9.69
C TYR A 261 -7.84 -24.96 -9.27
N MET A 262 -7.63 -25.09 -7.95
CA MET A 262 -6.56 -25.90 -7.38
C MET A 262 -6.68 -27.37 -7.81
N ASP A 263 -7.87 -27.94 -7.75
CA ASP A 263 -8.13 -29.32 -8.17
C ASP A 263 -7.90 -29.53 -9.66
N THR A 264 -8.32 -28.57 -10.49
CA THR A 264 -8.15 -28.64 -11.95
C THR A 264 -6.67 -28.54 -12.32
N MET A 265 -5.95 -27.54 -11.80
CA MET A 265 -4.53 -27.35 -12.10
C MET A 265 -3.66 -28.47 -11.53
N SER A 266 -3.97 -28.97 -10.33
CA SER A 266 -3.25 -30.12 -9.74
C SER A 266 -3.30 -31.34 -10.65
N LYS A 267 -4.49 -31.67 -11.20
CA LYS A 267 -4.66 -32.82 -12.12
C LYS A 267 -3.93 -32.60 -13.44
N ILE A 268 -3.97 -31.39 -13.99
CA ILE A 268 -3.31 -31.03 -15.25
C ILE A 268 -1.79 -31.14 -15.10
N TYR A 269 -1.21 -30.48 -14.11
CA TYR A 269 0.22 -30.51 -13.86
C TYR A 269 0.70 -31.92 -13.55
N TYR A 270 -0.02 -32.66 -12.71
CA TYR A 270 0.33 -34.04 -12.40
C TYR A 270 0.37 -34.92 -13.66
N SER A 271 -0.68 -34.86 -14.49
CA SER A 271 -0.75 -35.65 -15.74
C SER A 271 0.36 -35.28 -16.72
N TYR A 272 0.58 -33.98 -16.94
CA TYR A 272 1.62 -33.47 -17.82
C TYR A 272 3.01 -33.90 -17.36
N PHE A 273 3.39 -33.60 -16.12
CA PHE A 273 4.73 -33.84 -15.61
C PHE A 273 5.03 -35.32 -15.39
N LYS A 274 4.05 -36.13 -15.00
CA LYS A 274 4.18 -37.60 -14.94
C LYS A 274 4.41 -38.20 -16.32
N GLY A 275 3.64 -37.76 -17.31
CA GLY A 275 3.80 -38.18 -18.70
C GLY A 275 5.13 -37.74 -19.29
N TYR A 276 5.54 -36.50 -19.02
CA TYR A 276 6.82 -35.93 -19.45
C TYR A 276 7.99 -36.71 -18.85
N LEU A 277 8.00 -36.92 -17.53
CA LEU A 277 9.00 -37.70 -16.81
C LEU A 277 9.17 -39.10 -17.40
N SER A 278 8.07 -39.85 -17.53
CA SER A 278 8.12 -41.22 -18.06
C SER A 278 8.61 -41.31 -19.49
N ARG A 279 8.24 -40.35 -20.36
CA ARG A 279 8.70 -40.34 -21.76
C ARG A 279 10.15 -39.91 -21.88
N LEU A 280 10.58 -38.96 -21.04
CA LEU A 280 11.92 -38.42 -21.11
C LEU A 280 12.96 -39.42 -20.60
N MET A 281 12.69 -40.15 -19.51
CA MET A 281 13.61 -41.19 -19.03
C MET A 281 13.84 -42.32 -20.05
N LYS A 282 12.90 -42.59 -20.97
CA LYS A 282 13.08 -43.56 -22.06
C LYS A 282 14.10 -43.14 -23.12
N LEU A 283 14.51 -41.87 -23.13
CA LEU A 283 15.54 -41.34 -24.01
C LEU A 283 16.95 -41.45 -23.41
N GLN A 284 17.08 -42.04 -22.21
CA GLN A 284 18.38 -42.32 -21.63
C GLN A 284 19.14 -43.36 -22.47
N PHE A 285 20.46 -43.22 -22.54
CA PHE A 285 21.33 -44.27 -23.06
C PHE A 285 21.10 -45.60 -22.32
N GLU A 286 21.09 -46.71 -23.07
CA GLU A 286 20.87 -48.06 -22.51
C GLU A 286 22.09 -48.57 -21.73
N GLU A 287 23.29 -48.18 -22.14
CA GLU A 287 24.52 -48.44 -21.38
C GLU A 287 24.67 -47.37 -20.27
N VAL A 288 24.36 -47.76 -19.03
CA VAL A 288 24.57 -46.96 -17.82
C VAL A 288 25.67 -47.60 -16.98
N ALA A 289 26.46 -46.78 -16.29
CA ALA A 289 27.49 -47.26 -15.37
C ALA A 289 26.87 -48.18 -14.30
N ASP A 290 27.45 -49.37 -14.15
CA ASP A 290 27.03 -50.38 -13.19
C ASP A 290 28.09 -50.59 -12.07
N LYS A 291 27.83 -51.53 -11.15
CA LYS A 291 28.75 -51.85 -10.05
C LYS A 291 30.10 -52.41 -10.53
N ASP A 292 30.19 -52.91 -11.76
CA ASP A 292 31.42 -53.44 -12.36
C ASP A 292 32.24 -52.35 -13.08
N ASP A 293 31.76 -51.10 -13.12
CA ASP A 293 32.45 -49.97 -13.77
C ASP A 293 33.18 -49.05 -12.75
N LEU A 294 33.58 -49.59 -11.60
CA LEU A 294 34.38 -48.88 -10.59
C LEU A 294 35.84 -48.68 -11.04
N MET A 295 36.50 -47.68 -10.46
CA MET A 295 37.81 -47.20 -10.91
C MET A 295 38.90 -48.29 -10.90
N GLY A 296 38.94 -49.14 -9.87
CA GLY A 296 39.92 -50.22 -9.70
C GLY A 296 39.59 -51.53 -10.42
N VAL A 297 38.44 -51.62 -11.11
CA VAL A 297 38.08 -52.86 -11.84
C VAL A 297 38.92 -53.00 -13.11
N GLU A 298 39.35 -54.23 -13.40
CA GLU A 298 40.14 -54.57 -14.58
C GLU A 298 39.43 -54.20 -15.89
N ASP A 299 40.19 -53.62 -16.82
CA ASP A 299 39.70 -53.31 -18.18
C ASP A 299 39.77 -54.52 -19.12
N THR A 300 40.02 -55.71 -18.58
CA THR A 300 39.92 -56.96 -19.33
C THR A 300 38.46 -57.14 -19.74
N ALA A 301 38.19 -56.93 -21.03
CA ALA A 301 36.92 -57.30 -21.63
C ALA A 301 36.63 -58.76 -21.25
N LYS A 302 35.72 -58.98 -20.30
CA LYS A 302 35.26 -60.32 -19.95
C LYS A 302 34.77 -60.94 -21.26
N LYS A 303 35.55 -61.88 -21.82
CA LYS A 303 35.12 -62.71 -22.94
C LYS A 303 33.93 -63.51 -22.43
N SER A 304 32.72 -63.03 -22.69
CA SER A 304 31.51 -63.79 -22.47
C SER A 304 31.58 -65.04 -23.36
N PHE A 305 31.63 -66.22 -22.76
CA PHE A 305 31.73 -67.51 -23.46
C PHE A 305 30.53 -67.83 -24.37
N PHE A 306 29.55 -66.93 -24.48
CA PHE A 306 28.34 -67.10 -25.29
C PHE A 306 27.97 -65.90 -26.19
N SER A 307 28.82 -64.86 -26.30
CA SER A 307 28.55 -63.72 -27.21
C SER A 307 29.70 -63.50 -28.20
N ALA A 308 29.42 -63.68 -29.49
CA ALA A 308 30.39 -63.56 -30.59
C ALA A 308 30.73 -62.11 -31.00
N LYS A 309 30.27 -61.10 -30.25
CA LYS A 309 30.66 -59.70 -30.46
C LYS A 309 31.09 -59.09 -29.14
N PRO A 310 32.37 -58.68 -28.98
CA PRO A 310 32.74 -57.79 -27.89
C PRO A 310 32.07 -56.45 -28.17
N ALA A 311 30.97 -56.16 -27.49
CA ALA A 311 30.53 -54.78 -27.35
C ALA A 311 31.62 -54.09 -26.54
N LEU A 312 32.39 -53.21 -27.19
CA LEU A 312 33.26 -52.26 -26.51
C LEU A 312 32.33 -51.34 -25.71
N LYS A 313 31.96 -51.76 -24.48
CA LYS A 313 31.35 -50.86 -23.50
C LYS A 313 32.21 -49.60 -23.49
N ASN A 314 31.63 -48.43 -23.74
CA ASN A 314 32.39 -47.18 -23.79
C ASN A 314 32.71 -46.68 -22.37
N ARG A 315 33.38 -47.52 -21.56
CA ARG A 315 33.75 -47.30 -20.15
C ARG A 315 34.57 -46.02 -19.92
N SER A 316 35.14 -45.47 -20.97
CA SER A 316 35.91 -44.22 -20.94
C SER A 316 35.05 -42.99 -20.58
N THR A 317 33.73 -43.02 -20.77
CA THR A 317 32.83 -41.88 -20.50
C THR A 317 32.42 -41.73 -19.03
N VAL A 318 32.58 -42.78 -18.21
CA VAL A 318 32.16 -42.79 -16.79
C VAL A 318 33.04 -41.88 -15.93
N PHE A 319 34.33 -41.77 -16.27
CA PHE A 319 35.32 -40.98 -15.53
C PHE A 319 35.74 -39.69 -16.23
N THR A 320 35.12 -39.36 -17.38
CA THR A 320 35.47 -38.19 -18.18
C THR A 320 34.32 -37.20 -18.26
N LEU A 321 34.66 -35.90 -18.17
CA LEU A 321 33.67 -34.82 -18.27
C LEU A 321 33.27 -34.55 -19.73
N GLY A 322 34.24 -34.42 -20.64
CA GLY A 322 33.99 -34.11 -22.05
C GLY A 322 33.02 -32.93 -22.25
N SER A 323 32.09 -33.07 -23.20
CA SER A 323 31.02 -32.09 -23.47
C SER A 323 29.87 -32.11 -22.45
N ARG A 324 29.90 -33.02 -21.46
CA ARG A 324 28.85 -33.13 -20.43
C ARG A 324 28.83 -31.91 -19.50
N GLY A 325 29.99 -31.27 -19.32
CA GLY A 325 30.12 -30.04 -18.52
C GLY A 325 29.34 -28.85 -19.07
N GLU A 326 29.05 -28.82 -20.38
CA GLU A 326 28.29 -27.73 -21.01
C GLU A 326 26.86 -27.58 -20.45
N VAL A 327 26.33 -28.64 -19.82
CA VAL A 327 25.03 -28.64 -19.13
C VAL A 327 24.97 -27.59 -18.01
N LEU A 328 26.11 -27.25 -17.41
CA LEU A 328 26.20 -26.23 -16.37
C LEU A 328 26.41 -24.81 -16.89
N THR A 329 26.78 -24.64 -18.16
CA THR A 329 27.12 -23.35 -18.76
C THR A 329 26.14 -23.01 -19.87
N SER A 330 26.52 -23.26 -21.13
CA SER A 330 25.74 -22.88 -22.32
C SER A 330 24.38 -23.55 -22.40
N ARG A 331 24.25 -24.79 -21.89
CA ARG A 331 23.03 -25.59 -22.05
C ARG A 331 22.06 -25.52 -20.88
N LEU A 332 22.38 -24.76 -19.81
CA LEU A 332 21.59 -24.75 -18.58
C LEU A 332 20.13 -24.33 -18.82
N GLU A 333 19.94 -23.21 -19.53
CA GLU A 333 18.63 -22.61 -19.84
C GLU A 333 18.13 -22.94 -21.26
N GLU A 334 18.75 -23.91 -21.94
CA GLU A 334 18.32 -24.34 -23.26
C GLU A 334 16.86 -24.84 -23.26
N PRO A 335 16.16 -24.75 -24.41
CA PRO A 335 14.82 -25.28 -24.55
C PRO A 335 14.69 -26.71 -24.04
N ILE A 336 13.53 -27.03 -23.47
CA ILE A 336 13.28 -28.37 -22.95
C ILE A 336 13.33 -29.40 -24.08
N ILE A 337 13.82 -30.60 -23.75
CA ILE A 337 13.83 -31.73 -24.67
C ILE A 337 12.37 -32.14 -24.93
N VAL A 338 11.97 -32.15 -26.21
CA VAL A 338 10.64 -32.59 -26.64
C VAL A 338 10.67 -34.08 -26.95
N PRO A 339 10.07 -34.96 -26.12
CA PRO A 339 10.31 -36.40 -26.21
C PRO A 339 9.87 -37.00 -27.54
N HIS A 340 8.76 -36.51 -28.12
CA HIS A 340 8.24 -37.00 -29.40
C HIS A 340 9.11 -36.64 -30.61
N ALA A 341 9.84 -35.52 -30.55
CA ALA A 341 10.75 -35.13 -31.62
C ALA A 341 12.03 -35.98 -31.56
N GLN A 342 12.55 -36.20 -30.35
CA GLN A 342 13.78 -36.97 -30.16
C GLN A 342 13.59 -38.47 -30.34
N GLN A 343 12.43 -39.02 -29.94
CA GLN A 343 12.11 -40.42 -30.21
C GLN A 343 12.02 -40.75 -31.71
N LYS A 344 11.71 -39.76 -32.57
CA LYS A 344 11.73 -39.93 -34.03
C LYS A 344 13.13 -39.88 -34.64
N SER A 345 14.06 -39.18 -33.99
CA SER A 345 15.45 -39.06 -34.45
C SER A 345 16.39 -40.08 -33.81
N ASP A 346 15.87 -40.96 -32.96
CA ASP A 346 16.61 -41.95 -32.17
C ASP A 346 17.80 -41.35 -31.38
N THR A 347 17.63 -40.10 -30.95
CA THR A 347 18.63 -39.41 -30.13
C THR A 347 18.48 -39.82 -28.67
N LYS A 348 19.60 -40.28 -28.10
CA LYS A 348 19.74 -40.66 -26.70
C LYS A 348 20.54 -39.60 -25.93
N PHE A 349 20.29 -39.49 -24.64
CA PHE A 349 20.92 -38.48 -23.79
C PHE A 349 21.47 -39.08 -22.50
N ASN A 350 22.47 -38.41 -21.93
CA ASN A 350 22.96 -38.70 -20.60
C ASN A 350 21.96 -38.25 -19.53
N PHE A 351 22.05 -38.86 -18.36
CA PHE A 351 21.15 -38.60 -17.24
C PHE A 351 21.11 -37.11 -16.86
N GLU A 352 22.26 -36.43 -16.75
CA GLU A 352 22.31 -35.02 -16.35
C GLU A 352 21.56 -34.09 -17.34
N SER A 353 21.50 -34.44 -18.62
CA SER A 353 20.79 -33.67 -19.65
C SER A 353 19.27 -33.84 -19.53
N LEU A 354 18.83 -35.07 -19.22
CA LEU A 354 17.44 -35.37 -18.93
C LEU A 354 17.00 -34.71 -17.62
N PHE A 355 17.82 -34.85 -16.58
CA PHE A 355 17.63 -34.22 -15.27
C PHE A 355 17.47 -32.70 -15.41
N ARG A 356 18.37 -32.04 -16.14
CA ARG A 356 18.29 -30.61 -16.46
C ARG A 356 16.97 -30.27 -17.12
N SER A 357 16.58 -30.98 -18.17
CA SER A 357 15.34 -30.68 -18.91
C SER A 357 14.08 -30.86 -18.06
N LEU A 358 14.03 -31.91 -17.23
CA LEU A 358 12.93 -32.15 -16.29
C LEU A 358 12.79 -31.01 -15.30
N HIS A 359 13.88 -30.66 -14.63
CA HIS A 359 13.87 -29.69 -13.55
C HIS A 359 13.77 -28.26 -14.06
N TYR A 360 14.23 -27.96 -15.28
CA TYR A 360 14.02 -26.68 -15.93
C TYR A 360 12.53 -26.46 -16.25
N ALA A 361 11.88 -27.46 -16.85
CA ALA A 361 10.44 -27.42 -17.12
C ALA A 361 9.63 -27.27 -15.82
N LEU A 362 10.00 -28.03 -14.78
CA LEU A 362 9.35 -27.98 -13.48
C LEU A 362 9.53 -26.60 -12.82
N MET A 363 10.76 -26.11 -12.74
CA MET A 363 11.09 -24.82 -12.14
C MET A 363 10.35 -23.67 -12.80
N ASP A 364 10.33 -23.62 -14.13
CA ASP A 364 9.70 -22.51 -14.85
C ASP A 364 8.18 -22.49 -14.67
N ASN A 365 7.52 -23.66 -14.72
CA ASN A 365 6.08 -23.77 -14.46
C ASN A 365 5.75 -23.47 -13.00
N CYS A 366 6.54 -23.98 -12.04
CA CYS A 366 6.36 -23.69 -10.62
C CYS A 366 6.49 -22.18 -10.33
N CYS A 367 7.46 -21.49 -10.94
CA CYS A 367 7.62 -20.05 -10.79
C CYS A 367 6.36 -19.30 -11.24
N ARG A 368 5.87 -19.60 -12.45
CA ARG A 368 4.70 -18.95 -13.03
C ARG A 368 3.44 -19.21 -12.21
N GLU A 369 3.24 -20.45 -11.80
CA GLU A 369 2.09 -20.85 -10.97
C GLU A 369 2.12 -20.13 -9.62
N TYR A 370 3.27 -20.12 -8.93
CA TYR A 370 3.40 -19.44 -7.65
C TYR A 370 3.11 -17.94 -7.75
N LEU A 371 3.66 -17.26 -8.76
CA LEU A 371 3.41 -15.84 -8.99
C LEU A 371 1.94 -15.55 -9.30
N PHE A 372 1.29 -16.40 -10.11
CA PHE A 372 -0.14 -16.29 -10.37
C PHE A 372 -0.96 -16.44 -9.09
N LEU A 373 -0.66 -17.42 -8.25
CA LEU A 373 -1.39 -17.66 -7.00
C LEU A 373 -1.25 -16.49 -6.03
N VAL A 374 -0.03 -15.96 -5.87
CA VAL A 374 0.23 -14.79 -5.02
C VAL A 374 -0.55 -13.58 -5.51
N ASP A 375 -0.54 -13.33 -6.82
CA ASP A 375 -1.15 -12.13 -7.38
C ASP A 375 -2.69 -12.21 -7.43
N PHE A 376 -3.24 -13.31 -7.95
CA PHE A 376 -4.68 -13.49 -8.13
C PHE A 376 -5.42 -13.69 -6.80
N TYR A 377 -4.87 -14.50 -5.89
CA TYR A 377 -5.48 -14.77 -4.58
C TYR A 377 -5.02 -13.82 -3.47
N MET A 378 -4.14 -12.86 -3.78
CA MET A 378 -3.59 -11.90 -2.81
C MET A 378 -3.01 -12.59 -1.57
N ALA A 379 -2.45 -13.78 -1.76
CA ALA A 379 -1.91 -14.61 -0.71
C ALA A 379 -0.42 -14.29 -0.51
N SER A 380 0.02 -14.21 0.74
CA SER A 380 1.41 -13.97 1.09
C SER A 380 1.90 -14.96 2.14
N GLY A 381 3.22 -15.16 2.22
CA GLY A 381 3.85 -16.05 3.20
C GLY A 381 3.32 -17.48 3.13
N THR A 382 2.93 -18.04 4.27
CA THR A 382 2.49 -19.44 4.41
C THR A 382 1.27 -19.78 3.54
N ALA A 383 0.30 -18.86 3.43
CA ALA A 383 -0.89 -19.07 2.62
C ALA A 383 -0.55 -19.31 1.14
N SER A 384 0.43 -18.56 0.60
CA SER A 384 0.89 -18.76 -0.79
C SER A 384 1.55 -20.13 -0.99
N GLN A 385 2.30 -20.58 0.01
CA GLN A 385 2.96 -21.89 -0.01
C GLN A 385 1.94 -23.03 0.08
N ASP A 386 0.89 -22.88 0.89
CA ASP A 386 -0.16 -23.89 1.02
C ASP A 386 -0.97 -24.05 -0.27
N LEU A 387 -1.31 -22.94 -0.94
CA LEU A 387 -1.94 -22.96 -2.26
C LEU A 387 -1.06 -23.66 -3.30
N PHE A 388 0.22 -23.31 -3.33
CA PHE A 388 1.20 -23.93 -4.22
C PHE A 388 1.34 -25.43 -3.96
N ASN A 389 1.45 -25.85 -2.69
CA ASN A 389 1.60 -27.25 -2.31
C ASN A 389 0.37 -28.08 -2.65
N ALA A 390 -0.83 -27.52 -2.57
CA ALA A 390 -2.04 -28.22 -2.97
C ALA A 390 -2.08 -28.50 -4.49
N ILE A 391 -1.51 -27.61 -5.31
CA ILE A 391 -1.43 -27.78 -6.76
C ILE A 391 -0.26 -28.70 -7.14
N MET A 392 0.96 -28.32 -6.76
CA MET A 392 2.19 -28.97 -7.22
C MET A 392 2.66 -30.12 -6.33
N GLY A 393 2.19 -30.25 -5.09
CA GLY A 393 2.72 -31.20 -4.11
C GLY A 393 2.74 -32.66 -4.59
N LYS A 394 1.65 -33.14 -5.20
CA LYS A 394 1.58 -34.50 -5.77
C LYS A 394 2.60 -34.73 -6.90
N THR A 395 2.79 -33.70 -7.74
CA THR A 395 3.77 -33.71 -8.83
C THR A 395 5.19 -33.76 -8.29
N LEU A 396 5.50 -32.89 -7.32
CA LEU A 396 6.82 -32.83 -6.69
C LEU A 396 7.17 -34.14 -5.99
N GLN A 397 6.22 -34.75 -5.28
CA GLN A 397 6.42 -36.05 -4.64
C GLN A 397 6.70 -37.16 -5.66
N THR A 398 6.03 -37.15 -6.81
CA THR A 398 6.27 -38.11 -7.89
C THR A 398 7.66 -37.94 -8.49
N TYR A 399 8.11 -36.69 -8.64
CA TYR A 399 9.47 -36.37 -9.11
C TYR A 399 10.51 -36.84 -8.10
N LEU A 400 10.36 -36.52 -6.82
CA LEU A 400 11.27 -36.96 -5.76
C LEU A 400 11.41 -38.48 -5.74
N LYS A 401 10.29 -39.21 -5.76
CA LYS A 401 10.31 -40.68 -5.77
C LYS A 401 11.04 -41.24 -7.00
N SER A 402 10.79 -40.68 -8.17
CA SER A 402 11.48 -41.12 -9.40
C SER A 402 12.96 -40.79 -9.36
N MET A 403 13.35 -39.63 -8.82
CA MET A 403 14.76 -39.28 -8.65
C MET A 403 15.45 -40.19 -7.64
N GLU A 404 14.80 -40.51 -6.52
CA GLU A 404 15.31 -41.45 -5.51
C GLU A 404 15.60 -42.83 -6.11
N GLU A 405 14.67 -43.37 -6.90
CA GLU A 405 14.83 -44.65 -7.61
C GLU A 405 16.00 -44.61 -8.61
N HIS A 406 16.07 -43.60 -9.48
CA HIS A 406 17.14 -43.51 -10.49
C HIS A 406 18.52 -43.22 -9.86
N VAL A 407 18.58 -42.33 -8.87
CA VAL A 407 19.82 -41.99 -8.17
C VAL A 407 20.33 -43.19 -7.37
N GLY A 408 19.44 -43.93 -6.73
CA GLY A 408 19.78 -45.14 -5.97
C GLY A 408 20.49 -46.22 -6.80
N GLU A 409 20.13 -46.35 -8.08
CA GLU A 409 20.74 -47.32 -9.01
C GLU A 409 21.92 -46.76 -9.82
N CYS A 410 22.14 -45.45 -9.82
CA CYS A 410 23.19 -44.81 -10.64
C CYS A 410 24.59 -44.98 -10.03
N PHE A 411 25.57 -45.44 -10.82
CA PHE A 411 26.99 -45.51 -10.42
C PHE A 411 27.87 -44.44 -11.11
N ASP A 412 27.28 -43.56 -11.92
CA ASP A 412 27.99 -42.44 -12.54
C ASP A 412 28.03 -41.24 -11.57
N SER A 413 29.16 -41.10 -10.88
CA SER A 413 29.38 -39.99 -9.94
C SER A 413 29.44 -38.62 -10.61
N ILE A 414 29.92 -38.51 -11.86
CA ILE A 414 29.93 -37.23 -12.60
C ILE A 414 28.49 -36.81 -12.92
N ALA A 415 27.62 -37.73 -13.36
CA ALA A 415 26.22 -37.44 -13.65
C ALA A 415 25.48 -36.90 -12.42
N ILE A 416 25.68 -37.53 -11.25
CA ILE A 416 25.06 -37.09 -10.00
C ILE A 416 25.62 -35.73 -9.58
N PHE A 417 26.93 -35.53 -9.68
CA PHE A 417 27.55 -34.26 -9.28
C PHE A 417 27.14 -33.10 -10.19
N LEU A 418 27.05 -33.32 -11.50
CA LEU A 418 26.45 -32.36 -12.43
C LEU A 418 25.00 -32.04 -12.04
N SER A 419 24.20 -33.05 -11.69
CA SER A 419 22.80 -32.89 -11.27
C SER A 419 22.66 -32.07 -9.98
N ILE A 420 23.55 -32.28 -9.00
CA ILE A 420 23.64 -31.47 -7.77
C ILE A 420 23.89 -30.00 -8.12
N HIS A 421 24.87 -29.72 -8.99
CA HIS A 421 25.18 -28.35 -9.39
C HIS A 421 24.05 -27.71 -10.20
N ILE A 422 23.34 -28.47 -11.05
CA ILE A 422 22.13 -28.01 -11.75
C ILE A 422 21.06 -27.59 -10.73
N ALA A 423 20.82 -28.41 -9.70
CA ALA A 423 19.84 -28.10 -8.65
C ALA A 423 20.20 -26.79 -7.91
N HIS A 424 21.47 -26.59 -7.55
CA HIS A 424 21.94 -25.33 -6.96
C HIS A 424 21.74 -24.13 -7.89
N LYS A 425 22.04 -24.26 -9.18
CA LYS A 425 21.82 -23.17 -10.16
C LYS A 425 20.34 -22.84 -10.32
N PHE A 426 19.47 -23.85 -10.42
CA PHE A 426 18.02 -23.64 -10.54
C PHE A 426 17.42 -23.01 -9.28
N ARG A 427 17.86 -23.42 -8.08
CA ARG A 427 17.50 -22.76 -6.83
C ARG A 427 17.89 -21.28 -6.85
N ASN A 428 19.10 -20.95 -7.28
CA ASN A 428 19.55 -19.56 -7.39
C ASN A 428 18.73 -18.74 -8.40
N ILE A 429 18.33 -19.33 -9.52
CA ILE A 429 17.44 -18.67 -10.50
C ILE A 429 16.08 -18.37 -9.85
N MET A 430 15.50 -19.31 -9.09
CA MET A 430 14.23 -19.09 -8.40
C MET A 430 14.32 -17.99 -7.35
N HIS A 431 15.39 -17.96 -6.55
CA HIS A 431 15.62 -16.87 -5.59
C HIS A 431 15.77 -15.52 -6.28
N LYS A 432 16.47 -15.44 -7.43
CA LYS A 432 16.55 -14.21 -8.23
C LYS A 432 15.18 -13.76 -8.75
N ARG A 433 14.26 -14.68 -9.02
CA ARG A 433 12.87 -14.41 -9.40
C ARG A 433 11.95 -14.09 -8.21
N GLY A 434 12.45 -14.16 -6.97
CA GLY A 434 11.66 -13.93 -5.76
C GLY A 434 10.66 -15.06 -5.44
N VAL A 435 10.92 -16.29 -5.91
CA VAL A 435 10.03 -17.44 -5.72
C VAL A 435 10.66 -18.49 -4.79
N PRO A 436 10.28 -18.55 -3.50
CA PRO A 436 10.81 -19.56 -2.55
C PRO A 436 10.09 -20.92 -2.60
N ALA A 437 9.13 -21.09 -3.51
CA ALA A 437 8.16 -22.19 -3.50
C ALA A 437 8.76 -23.61 -3.49
N LEU A 438 9.94 -23.79 -4.09
CA LEU A 438 10.61 -25.08 -4.22
C LEU A 438 11.79 -25.29 -3.27
N ASP A 439 12.05 -24.39 -2.30
CA ASP A 439 13.22 -24.50 -1.44
C ASP A 439 13.29 -25.85 -0.71
N ARG A 440 12.18 -26.27 -0.09
CA ARG A 440 12.09 -27.58 0.57
C ARG A 440 12.30 -28.74 -0.40
N TYR A 441 11.82 -28.61 -1.64
CA TYR A 441 11.99 -29.63 -2.66
C TYR A 441 13.46 -29.78 -3.06
N TRP A 442 14.16 -28.66 -3.27
CA TRP A 442 15.59 -28.67 -3.56
C TRP A 442 16.40 -29.24 -2.42
N ASP A 443 16.08 -28.87 -1.17
CA ASP A 443 16.75 -29.41 0.02
C ASP A 443 16.58 -30.94 0.12
N THR A 444 15.37 -31.46 -0.10
CA THR A 444 15.14 -32.92 -0.14
C THR A 444 15.87 -33.59 -1.29
N LEU A 445 15.84 -33.01 -2.50
CA LEU A 445 16.52 -33.57 -3.66
C LEU A 445 18.04 -33.65 -3.47
N LEU A 446 18.64 -32.59 -2.93
CA LEU A 446 20.05 -32.57 -2.58
C LEU A 446 20.37 -33.57 -1.46
N GLY A 447 19.47 -33.72 -0.48
CA GLY A 447 19.57 -34.73 0.58
C GLY A 447 19.55 -36.18 0.08
N ILE A 448 18.98 -36.44 -1.10
CA ILE A 448 19.02 -37.75 -1.77
C ILE A 448 20.32 -37.92 -2.56
N MET A 449 20.75 -36.88 -3.28
CA MET A 449 21.89 -36.98 -4.21
C MET A 449 23.26 -37.01 -3.53
N TRP A 450 23.46 -36.18 -2.50
CA TRP A 450 24.76 -36.09 -1.82
C TRP A 450 25.20 -37.41 -1.18
N PRO A 451 24.38 -38.11 -0.38
CA PRO A 451 24.77 -39.41 0.19
C PRO A 451 25.11 -40.46 -0.88
N ARG A 452 24.39 -40.45 -2.01
CA ARG A 452 24.68 -41.35 -3.11
C ARG A 452 26.02 -41.02 -3.78
N PHE A 453 26.30 -39.75 -4.04
CA PHE A 453 27.59 -39.31 -4.57
C PHE A 453 28.74 -39.76 -3.66
N GLU A 454 28.64 -39.50 -2.35
CA GLU A 454 29.65 -39.93 -1.37
C GLU A 454 29.84 -41.45 -1.38
N THR A 455 28.74 -42.22 -1.43
CA THR A 455 28.79 -43.68 -1.51
C THR A 455 29.54 -44.16 -2.75
N ILE A 456 29.29 -43.59 -3.93
CA ILE A 456 29.97 -43.99 -5.18
C ILE A 456 31.46 -43.64 -5.11
N LEU A 457 31.84 -42.49 -4.57
CA LEU A 457 33.24 -42.12 -4.40
C LEU A 457 33.94 -43.07 -3.42
N HIS A 458 33.32 -43.41 -2.29
CA HIS A 458 33.86 -44.41 -1.37
C HIS A 458 34.02 -45.79 -2.03
N LEU A 459 33.06 -46.22 -2.85
CA LEU A 459 33.19 -47.45 -3.63
C LEU A 459 34.36 -47.39 -4.61
N ASN A 460 34.60 -46.25 -5.26
CA ASN A 460 35.76 -46.06 -6.13
C ASN A 460 37.07 -46.10 -5.34
N ILE A 461 37.15 -45.40 -4.20
CA ILE A 461 38.31 -45.40 -3.29
C ILE A 461 38.61 -46.83 -2.84
N GLN A 462 37.60 -47.55 -2.35
CA GLN A 462 37.74 -48.93 -1.93
C GLN A 462 38.15 -49.84 -3.10
N SER A 463 37.58 -49.63 -4.29
CA SER A 463 37.93 -50.42 -5.47
C SER A 463 39.40 -50.29 -5.84
N VAL A 464 40.01 -49.10 -5.65
CA VAL A 464 41.44 -48.85 -5.90
C VAL A 464 42.31 -49.42 -4.79
N ARG A 465 41.85 -49.33 -3.54
CA ARG A 465 42.56 -49.88 -2.37
C ARG A 465 42.69 -51.40 -2.42
N ASP A 466 41.62 -52.08 -2.83
CA ASP A 466 41.49 -53.54 -2.86
C ASP A 466 42.10 -54.16 -4.13
N VAL A 467 42.69 -53.35 -5.00
CA VAL A 467 43.38 -53.82 -6.21
C VAL A 467 44.61 -54.64 -5.81
N ASP A 468 44.69 -55.86 -6.35
CA ASP A 468 45.81 -56.76 -6.17
C ASP A 468 46.75 -56.68 -7.40
N PRO A 469 47.99 -56.17 -7.24
CA PRO A 469 48.96 -56.03 -8.33
C PRO A 469 49.22 -57.33 -9.10
N GLN A 470 49.14 -58.48 -8.43
CA GLN A 470 49.45 -59.79 -9.03
C GLN A 470 48.39 -60.26 -10.04
N LYS A 471 47.20 -59.66 -10.01
CA LYS A 471 46.13 -59.98 -10.97
C LYS A 471 46.36 -59.33 -12.34
N PHE A 472 47.21 -58.31 -12.42
CA PHE A 472 47.50 -57.56 -13.65
C PHE A 472 48.59 -58.20 -14.51
N GLY A 473 48.44 -59.48 -14.86
CA GLY A 473 49.23 -60.18 -15.89
C GLY A 473 50.65 -59.66 -16.15
N HIS A 474 50.95 -59.30 -17.40
CA HIS A 474 52.24 -58.69 -17.76
C HIS A 474 52.20 -57.18 -17.53
N ILE A 475 52.89 -56.71 -16.50
CA ILE A 475 53.05 -55.28 -16.18
C ILE A 475 54.09 -54.66 -17.13
N ASP A 476 53.76 -53.54 -17.79
CA ASP A 476 54.66 -52.77 -18.66
C ASP A 476 54.97 -51.41 -18.02
N ASN A 477 56.04 -50.75 -18.45
CA ASN A 477 56.49 -49.44 -17.96
C ASN A 477 55.56 -48.26 -18.35
N ARG A 478 54.46 -48.51 -19.06
CA ARG A 478 53.49 -47.49 -19.47
C ARG A 478 52.63 -47.02 -18.29
N PRO A 479 52.04 -45.79 -18.36
CA PRO A 479 51.09 -45.35 -17.35
C PRO A 479 49.93 -46.32 -17.21
N HIS A 480 49.58 -46.67 -15.98
CA HIS A 480 48.46 -47.55 -15.70
C HIS A 480 47.14 -46.84 -16.04
N TYR A 481 46.14 -47.58 -16.52
CA TYR A 481 44.86 -46.98 -16.92
C TYR A 481 44.11 -46.36 -15.73
N ILE A 482 44.28 -46.90 -14.51
CA ILE A 482 43.71 -46.35 -13.26
C ILE A 482 44.22 -44.93 -13.02
N THR A 483 45.52 -44.69 -13.24
CA THR A 483 46.15 -43.38 -13.12
C THR A 483 45.49 -42.35 -14.05
N ARG A 484 45.21 -42.75 -15.29
CA ARG A 484 44.50 -41.91 -16.25
C ARG A 484 43.04 -41.65 -15.84
N ARG A 485 42.30 -42.70 -15.42
CA ARG A 485 40.92 -42.57 -14.92
C ARG A 485 40.84 -41.64 -13.72
N TYR A 486 41.76 -41.77 -12.76
CA TYR A 486 41.87 -40.87 -11.60
C TYR A 486 42.12 -39.42 -12.03
N ALA A 487 43.08 -39.18 -12.92
CA ALA A 487 43.41 -37.82 -13.35
C ALA A 487 42.24 -37.17 -14.11
N GLU A 488 41.61 -37.90 -15.03
CA GLU A 488 40.44 -37.43 -15.76
C GLU A 488 39.22 -37.21 -14.85
N PHE A 489 39.03 -38.07 -13.85
CA PHE A 489 37.93 -37.97 -12.89
C PHE A 489 38.13 -36.80 -11.92
N SER A 490 39.29 -36.71 -11.28
CA SER A 490 39.61 -35.64 -10.32
C SER A 490 39.56 -34.27 -10.97
N ALA A 491 40.09 -34.15 -12.19
CA ALA A 491 39.98 -32.90 -12.95
C ALA A 491 38.53 -32.54 -13.29
N ALA A 492 37.66 -33.52 -13.53
CA ALA A 492 36.23 -33.28 -13.78
C ALA A 492 35.52 -32.77 -12.51
N ILE A 493 35.70 -33.47 -11.39
CA ILE A 493 35.05 -33.12 -10.12
C ILE A 493 35.54 -31.76 -9.63
N VAL A 494 36.85 -31.50 -9.65
CA VAL A 494 37.40 -30.18 -9.27
C VAL A 494 36.85 -29.08 -10.17
N GLY A 495 36.81 -29.28 -11.49
CA GLY A 495 36.25 -28.30 -12.43
C GLY A 495 34.78 -27.98 -12.17
N ILE A 496 33.96 -28.98 -11.82
CA ILE A 496 32.55 -28.76 -11.48
C ILE A 496 32.42 -28.06 -10.12
N ASN A 497 33.22 -28.48 -9.12
CA ASN A 497 33.16 -27.99 -7.74
C ASN A 497 33.47 -26.49 -7.61
N GLN A 498 34.19 -25.90 -8.58
CA GLN A 498 34.46 -24.45 -8.62
C GLN A 498 33.18 -23.59 -8.58
N SER A 499 32.06 -24.08 -9.11
CA SER A 499 30.80 -23.32 -9.11
C SER A 499 30.15 -23.22 -7.73
N PHE A 500 30.24 -24.30 -6.94
CA PHE A 500 29.66 -24.41 -5.60
C PHE A 500 30.59 -25.28 -4.75
N PRO A 501 31.64 -24.69 -4.16
CA PRO A 501 32.65 -25.45 -3.43
C PRO A 501 32.07 -26.15 -2.20
N ASP A 502 32.31 -27.45 -2.10
CA ASP A 502 31.96 -28.25 -0.92
C ASP A 502 33.19 -28.96 -0.33
N GLU A 503 33.41 -28.83 0.98
CA GLU A 503 34.56 -29.41 1.70
C GLU A 503 34.56 -30.94 1.65
N ARG A 504 33.39 -31.59 1.62
CA ARG A 504 33.26 -33.05 1.58
C ARG A 504 33.90 -33.62 0.31
N VAL A 505 33.72 -32.92 -0.81
CA VAL A 505 34.32 -33.28 -2.10
C VAL A 505 35.84 -33.25 -2.02
N HIS A 506 36.42 -32.22 -1.39
CA HIS A 506 37.86 -32.10 -1.22
C HIS A 506 38.43 -33.26 -0.40
N HIS A 507 37.78 -33.60 0.72
CA HIS A 507 38.21 -34.71 1.56
C HIS A 507 38.15 -36.07 0.84
N LEU A 508 37.09 -36.33 0.07
CA LEU A 508 36.97 -37.57 -0.71
C LEU A 508 38.02 -37.67 -1.81
N LEU A 509 38.34 -36.55 -2.48
CA LEU A 509 39.38 -36.53 -3.50
C LEU A 509 40.78 -36.73 -2.92
N GLU A 510 41.06 -36.21 -1.72
CA GLU A 510 42.31 -36.43 -0.99
C GLU A 510 42.48 -37.91 -0.58
N GLN A 511 41.40 -38.54 -0.09
CA GLN A 511 41.41 -39.98 0.18
C GLN A 511 41.66 -40.80 -1.09
N LEU A 512 40.98 -40.45 -2.18
CA LEU A 512 41.18 -41.12 -3.47
C LEU A 512 42.61 -40.93 -3.99
N GLN A 513 43.17 -39.74 -3.87
CA GLN A 513 44.56 -39.46 -4.22
C GLN A 513 45.51 -40.38 -3.45
N THR A 514 45.34 -40.46 -2.13
CA THR A 514 46.18 -41.29 -1.26
C THR A 514 46.15 -42.76 -1.68
N GLU A 515 44.96 -43.30 -1.96
CA GLU A 515 44.82 -44.70 -2.40
C GLU A 515 45.40 -44.95 -3.80
N VAL A 516 45.27 -43.99 -4.73
CA VAL A 516 45.89 -44.08 -6.07
C VAL A 516 47.42 -44.01 -5.98
N GLU A 517 47.97 -43.15 -5.14
CA GLU A 517 49.42 -43.08 -4.89
C GLU A 517 49.94 -44.39 -4.29
N ASN A 518 49.24 -44.94 -3.29
CA ASN A 518 49.56 -46.25 -2.71
C ASN A 518 49.49 -47.37 -3.75
N PHE A 519 48.48 -47.36 -4.62
CA PHE A 519 48.34 -48.32 -5.70
C PHE A 519 49.51 -48.25 -6.69
N ILE A 520 49.89 -47.06 -7.15
CA ILE A 520 51.02 -46.89 -8.08
C ILE A 520 52.32 -47.37 -7.44
N LEU A 521 52.55 -47.09 -6.15
CA LEU A 521 53.73 -47.57 -5.42
C LEU A 521 53.75 -49.10 -5.28
N LYS A 522 52.62 -49.73 -4.97
CA LYS A 522 52.49 -51.19 -4.93
C LYS A 522 52.78 -51.81 -6.30
N MET A 523 52.23 -51.26 -7.39
CA MET A 523 52.50 -51.71 -8.75
C MET A 523 53.97 -51.54 -9.15
N ALA A 524 54.59 -50.42 -8.75
CA ALA A 524 56.01 -50.20 -9.01
C ALA A 524 56.89 -51.23 -8.31
N ALA A 525 56.50 -51.72 -7.13
CA ALA A 525 57.26 -52.71 -6.37
C ALA A 525 57.30 -54.10 -7.03
N GLU A 526 56.36 -54.42 -7.92
CA GLU A 526 56.32 -55.69 -8.66
C GLU A 526 57.40 -55.78 -9.76
N PHE A 527 57.99 -54.66 -10.19
CA PHE A 527 59.06 -54.69 -11.18
C PHE A 527 60.39 -55.18 -10.58
N PRO A 528 61.09 -56.11 -11.25
CA PRO A 528 62.31 -56.72 -10.72
C PRO A 528 63.49 -55.75 -10.69
N LEU A 529 63.55 -54.78 -11.62
CA LEU A 529 64.66 -53.83 -11.74
C LEU A 529 64.28 -52.45 -11.22
N ARG A 530 65.11 -51.88 -10.33
CA ARG A 530 64.91 -50.52 -9.78
C ARG A 530 64.72 -49.43 -10.86
N LYS A 531 65.40 -49.59 -12.00
CA LYS A 531 65.27 -48.67 -13.14
C LYS A 531 63.84 -48.69 -13.72
N GLU A 532 63.23 -49.86 -13.83
CA GLU A 532 61.85 -50.03 -14.35
C GLU A 532 60.83 -49.46 -13.36
N GLN A 533 61.03 -49.67 -12.05
CA GLN A 533 60.20 -49.06 -11.00
C GLN A 533 60.16 -47.53 -11.14
N LEU A 534 61.32 -46.89 -11.32
CA LEU A 534 61.41 -45.43 -11.47
C LEU A 534 60.79 -44.95 -12.78
N ILE A 535 61.02 -45.65 -13.90
CA ILE A 535 60.40 -45.30 -15.19
C ILE A 535 58.87 -45.38 -15.09
N PHE A 536 58.34 -46.45 -14.48
CA PHE A 536 56.90 -46.60 -14.27
C PHE A 536 56.33 -45.45 -13.42
N LEU A 537 56.98 -45.11 -12.30
CA LEU A 537 56.55 -43.99 -11.46
C LEU A 537 56.55 -42.65 -12.22
N ILE A 538 57.63 -42.33 -12.92
CA ILE A 538 57.74 -41.10 -13.71
C ILE A 538 56.62 -41.04 -14.76
N ASN A 539 56.40 -42.12 -15.51
CA ASN A 539 55.36 -42.15 -16.54
C ASN A 539 53.95 -41.96 -15.96
N ASN A 540 53.65 -42.55 -14.80
CA ASN A 540 52.35 -42.38 -14.15
C ASN A 540 52.16 -40.95 -13.61
N TYR A 541 53.15 -40.39 -12.92
CA TYR A 541 53.06 -39.01 -12.41
C TYR A 541 53.00 -37.98 -13.54
N ASP A 542 53.78 -38.16 -14.61
CA ASP A 542 53.76 -37.29 -15.80
C ASP A 542 52.37 -37.31 -16.48
N MET A 543 51.76 -38.49 -16.61
CA MET A 543 50.38 -38.61 -17.12
C MET A 543 49.36 -37.87 -16.24
N MET A 544 49.44 -38.01 -14.91
CA MET A 544 48.52 -37.30 -14.00
C MET A 544 48.69 -35.80 -14.11
N LEU A 545 49.93 -35.30 -14.07
CA LEU A 545 50.25 -33.88 -14.20
C LEU A 545 49.78 -33.34 -15.55
N GLY A 546 50.05 -34.05 -16.64
CA GLY A 546 49.62 -33.66 -17.99
C GLY A 546 48.11 -33.45 -18.09
N VAL A 547 47.31 -34.39 -17.56
CA VAL A 547 45.84 -34.28 -17.58
C VAL A 547 45.34 -33.14 -16.68
N LEU A 548 45.90 -33.00 -15.48
CA LEU A 548 45.50 -31.95 -14.53
C LEU A 548 45.85 -30.55 -15.05
N MET A 549 47.04 -30.36 -15.64
CA MET A 549 47.47 -29.08 -16.21
C MET A 549 46.63 -28.67 -17.42
N VAL A 550 46.33 -29.60 -18.34
CA VAL A 550 45.49 -29.30 -19.52
C VAL A 550 44.10 -28.82 -19.12
N ARG A 551 43.52 -29.37 -18.04
CA ARG A 551 42.19 -28.95 -17.58
C ARG A 551 42.19 -27.69 -16.71
N GLN A 552 43.26 -27.40 -15.96
CA GLN A 552 43.42 -26.10 -15.31
C GLN A 552 43.48 -24.94 -16.33
N LEU A 553 44.04 -25.18 -17.51
CA LEU A 553 44.07 -24.19 -18.59
C LEU A 553 42.73 -24.01 -19.30
N GLN A 554 41.78 -24.95 -19.16
CA GLN A 554 40.44 -24.88 -19.75
C GLN A 554 39.37 -24.29 -18.79
N SER A 555 39.67 -24.20 -17.49
CA SER A 555 38.78 -23.62 -16.47
C SER A 555 39.07 -22.14 -16.17
N ASN A 556 40.20 -21.61 -16.66
CA ASN A 556 40.48 -20.17 -16.78
C ASN A 556 40.04 -19.67 -18.16
#